data_AF-A0A9W8TM28-F1
#
_entry.id   AF-A0A9W8TM28-F1
#
_cell.length_a   1.000
_cell.length_b   1.000
_cell.length_c   1.000
_cell.angle_alpha   90.00
_cell.angle_beta   90.00
_cell.angle_gamma   90.00
#
_symmetry.space_group_name_H-M   'P 1'
#
loop_
_entity.id
_entity.type
_entity.pdbx_description
1 polymer ?
#
loop_
_entity_poly.entity_id
_entity_poly.type
_entity_poly.pdbx_seq_one_letter_code
_entity_poly.pdbx_strand_id
1 'polypeptide(L)'
;MVQASGSTNIEYGCDVQDVSIDTSHIDDPDAHCVTVNAMKDGSTKVYKAKYALGSDGAHSHVRKSLGFTMVGDSSDEVWGVMDVYAKTDFPDIRKKVIIKSESGAMLIIPREGEFLVRLYMDLTGTVGSAKEVTLAQLHDKARKIFQPYTIEFPETVWWSAYVIGQRLANGFHAHHRVFLSGDACHTHSPKAGQGMNVSLQDGHNIGWKLAAVLKKQASPDLLKTYVLERQKTAADLIDFDRYWSKLFSTSGGEGGGITPELFVKAGRYTAGLAIRYENSMITAATDVSSLATNLTVGTRFPSARVVRVGDAKPMWLTKALPADSRWHLVVFGGDILDEDTARKLHKLALDLDNLVRTFTPFESNPDPKPKGPIGIEKQWGVPDGLFNIILVLSSKRANVEIETIPKTFTPETGKWKLKNLLNIFVEDESHNDIHKRAYEAYGIDPKKGAIVVVRPDQYIARVDPLDHAHCINSFFGGFLKKPN
;
A
#
# COMPACT_ATOMS: atom_id res chain seq x y z
N MET A 1 16.86 -16.91 13.37
CA MET A 1 17.43 -15.92 12.44
C MET A 1 16.37 -15.51 11.46
N VAL A 2 15.92 -14.25 11.46
CA VAL A 2 15.15 -13.70 10.33
C VAL A 2 16.16 -13.51 9.21
N GLN A 3 16.21 -14.43 8.25
CA GLN A 3 17.00 -14.21 7.05
C GLN A 3 16.28 -13.13 6.24
N ALA A 4 16.74 -11.88 6.34
CA ALA A 4 16.47 -10.87 5.34
C ALA A 4 17.29 -11.25 4.10
N SER A 5 16.78 -12.19 3.30
CA SER A 5 17.41 -12.54 2.04
C SER A 5 16.98 -11.50 1.00
N GLY A 6 17.91 -10.61 0.64
CA GLY A 6 17.84 -9.82 -0.59
C GLY A 6 17.88 -10.68 -1.87
N SER A 7 17.87 -12.01 -1.75
CA SER A 7 17.43 -12.95 -2.77
C SER A 7 16.02 -13.40 -2.41
N THR A 8 15.04 -13.16 -3.27
CA THR A 8 13.72 -13.78 -3.15
C THR A 8 13.92 -15.30 -3.27
N ASN A 9 13.92 -16.02 -2.15
CA ASN A 9 13.94 -17.49 -2.10
C ASN A 9 12.58 -18.04 -2.53
N ILE A 10 12.13 -17.66 -3.73
CA ILE A 10 10.89 -18.15 -4.32
C ILE A 10 11.18 -19.55 -4.83
N GLU A 11 10.50 -20.54 -4.24
CA GLU A 11 10.57 -21.92 -4.67
C GLU A 11 9.39 -22.20 -5.62
N TYR A 12 9.64 -22.19 -6.93
CA TYR A 12 8.64 -22.55 -7.93
C TYR A 12 8.35 -24.06 -7.94
N GLY A 13 7.25 -24.45 -8.58
CA GLY A 13 6.82 -25.85 -8.70
C GLY A 13 6.27 -26.45 -7.39
N CYS A 14 5.98 -25.60 -6.39
CA CYS A 14 5.38 -26.02 -5.13
C CYS A 14 3.88 -25.72 -5.14
N ASP A 15 3.04 -26.76 -5.06
CA ASP A 15 1.59 -26.62 -4.92
C ASP A 15 1.15 -26.93 -3.49
N VAL A 16 0.76 -25.89 -2.75
CA VAL A 16 0.33 -26.01 -1.35
C VAL A 16 -0.98 -26.81 -1.29
N GLN A 17 -0.96 -27.92 -0.55
CA GLN A 17 -2.10 -28.81 -0.40
C GLN A 17 -2.92 -28.47 0.85
N ASP A 18 -2.23 -28.28 1.99
CA ASP A 18 -2.88 -27.94 3.24
C ASP A 18 -1.99 -27.17 4.22
N VAL A 19 -2.64 -26.55 5.21
CA VAL A 19 -2.01 -25.88 6.35
C VAL A 19 -2.70 -26.30 7.64
N SER A 20 -1.90 -26.63 8.66
CA SER A 20 -2.37 -26.95 10.01
C SER A 20 -1.59 -26.19 11.07
N ILE A 21 -2.21 -26.02 12.25
CA ILE A 21 -1.65 -25.29 13.38
C ILE A 21 -1.64 -26.23 14.60
N ASP A 22 -0.48 -26.38 15.22
CA ASP A 22 -0.33 -27.01 16.52
C ASP A 22 -0.70 -26.00 17.62
N THR A 23 -1.87 -26.20 18.22
CA THR A 23 -2.41 -25.28 19.24
C THR A 23 -1.75 -25.41 20.60
N SER A 24 -0.98 -26.46 20.85
CA SER A 24 -0.31 -26.68 22.14
C SER A 24 0.78 -25.66 22.45
N HIS A 25 1.36 -25.02 21.42
CA HIS A 25 2.45 -24.04 21.53
C HIS A 25 2.05 -22.65 21.01
N ILE A 26 0.76 -22.36 20.94
CA ILE A 26 0.26 -21.18 20.23
C ILE A 26 0.61 -19.85 20.91
N ASP A 27 0.77 -19.89 22.24
CA ASP A 27 1.12 -18.75 23.07
C ASP A 27 2.63 -18.44 23.06
N ASP A 28 3.47 -19.36 22.57
CA ASP A 28 4.91 -19.12 22.41
C ASP A 28 5.19 -18.41 21.07
N PRO A 29 5.50 -17.09 21.06
CA PRO A 29 5.72 -16.35 19.83
C PRO A 29 6.88 -16.89 18.97
N ASP A 30 7.79 -17.68 19.54
CA ASP A 30 8.93 -18.28 18.85
C ASP A 30 8.67 -19.72 18.35
N ALA A 31 7.54 -20.33 18.70
CA ALA A 31 7.19 -21.68 18.26
C ALA A 31 6.91 -21.77 16.75
N HIS A 32 7.41 -22.83 16.12
CA HIS A 32 7.10 -23.19 14.72
C HIS A 32 5.83 -24.05 14.66
N CYS A 33 4.72 -23.48 15.14
CA CYS A 33 3.44 -24.16 15.29
C CYS A 33 2.67 -24.35 13.97
N VAL A 34 3.07 -23.69 12.87
CA VAL A 34 2.41 -23.82 11.57
C VAL A 34 3.10 -24.89 10.73
N THR A 35 2.32 -25.82 10.18
CA THR A 35 2.79 -26.82 9.22
C THR A 35 2.14 -26.56 7.87
N VAL A 36 2.95 -26.46 6.82
CA VAL A 36 2.48 -26.33 5.43
C VAL A 36 2.95 -27.55 4.65
N ASN A 37 2.01 -28.27 4.07
CA ASN A 37 2.31 -29.38 3.17
C ASN A 37 2.16 -28.90 1.72
N ALA A 38 3.20 -29.11 0.92
CA ALA A 38 3.19 -28.77 -0.49
C ALA A 38 3.65 -29.96 -1.35
N MET A 39 3.02 -30.13 -2.50
CA MET A 39 3.47 -31.07 -3.52
C MET A 39 4.56 -30.41 -4.35
N LYS A 40 5.71 -31.06 -4.46
CA LYS A 40 6.83 -30.62 -5.29
C LYS A 40 7.49 -31.81 -5.96
N ASP A 41 7.61 -31.76 -7.28
CA ASP A 41 8.27 -32.80 -8.10
C ASP A 41 7.72 -34.22 -7.81
N GLY A 42 6.41 -34.33 -7.58
CA GLY A 42 5.73 -35.59 -7.25
C GLY A 42 5.92 -36.09 -5.81
N SER A 43 6.53 -35.30 -4.94
CA SER A 43 6.76 -35.63 -3.52
C SER A 43 6.15 -34.60 -2.58
N THR A 44 5.69 -35.04 -1.41
CA THR A 44 5.20 -34.12 -0.37
C THR A 44 6.38 -33.53 0.39
N LYS A 45 6.45 -32.19 0.40
CA LYS A 45 7.40 -31.42 1.19
C LYS A 45 6.68 -30.72 2.33
N VAL A 46 7.26 -30.82 3.53
CA VAL A 46 6.70 -30.27 4.77
C VAL A 46 7.52 -29.07 5.23
N TYR A 47 6.87 -27.94 5.44
CA TYR A 47 7.48 -26.73 5.98
C TYR A 47 6.93 -26.46 7.38
N LYS A 48 7.83 -26.23 8.34
CA LYS A 48 7.47 -25.77 9.70
C LYS A 48 7.78 -24.29 9.81
N ALA A 49 6.79 -23.51 10.23
CA ALA A 49 6.88 -22.05 10.25
C ALA A 49 6.29 -21.47 11.54
N LYS A 50 6.76 -20.28 11.93
CA LYS A 50 6.15 -19.50 13.02
C LYS A 50 4.84 -18.85 12.58
N TYR A 51 4.78 -18.44 11.32
CA TYR A 51 3.64 -17.80 10.67
C TYR A 51 3.53 -18.25 9.22
N ALA A 52 2.33 -18.22 8.65
CA ALA A 52 2.09 -18.38 7.22
C ALA A 52 1.13 -17.31 6.70
N LEU A 53 1.31 -16.88 5.45
CA LEU A 53 0.43 -15.95 4.75
C LEU A 53 -0.07 -16.63 3.47
N GLY A 54 -1.36 -16.95 3.43
CA GLY A 54 -2.05 -17.44 2.24
C GLY A 54 -2.33 -16.29 1.28
N SER A 55 -1.57 -16.24 0.19
CA SER A 55 -1.78 -15.33 -0.95
C SER A 55 -2.09 -16.14 -2.23
N ASP A 56 -2.72 -17.30 -2.07
CA ASP A 56 -2.92 -18.37 -3.06
C ASP A 56 -4.24 -18.23 -3.85
N GLY A 57 -4.80 -17.02 -3.91
CA GLY A 57 -5.86 -16.65 -4.84
C GLY A 57 -7.27 -17.14 -4.49
N ALA A 58 -8.20 -16.94 -5.43
CA ALA A 58 -9.63 -17.19 -5.22
C ALA A 58 -9.97 -18.63 -4.78
N HIS A 59 -9.16 -19.62 -5.19
CA HIS A 59 -9.34 -21.04 -4.86
C HIS A 59 -8.48 -21.54 -3.69
N SER A 60 -7.89 -20.61 -2.93
CA SER A 60 -6.97 -20.82 -1.80
C SER A 60 -7.16 -22.15 -1.06
N HIS A 61 -6.11 -22.98 -1.07
CA HIS A 61 -6.01 -24.18 -0.25
C HIS A 61 -5.82 -23.78 1.21
N VAL A 62 -5.03 -22.74 1.49
CA VAL A 62 -4.80 -22.25 2.85
C VAL A 62 -6.13 -21.87 3.50
N ARG A 63 -6.99 -21.10 2.82
CA ARG A 63 -8.31 -20.72 3.33
C ARG A 63 -9.17 -21.95 3.65
N LYS A 64 -9.21 -22.92 2.73
CA LYS A 64 -10.01 -24.14 2.90
C LYS A 64 -9.51 -24.99 4.07
N SER A 65 -8.20 -25.11 4.25
CA SER A 65 -7.61 -25.85 5.39
C SER A 65 -7.97 -25.24 6.74
N LEU A 66 -8.18 -23.91 6.80
CA LEU A 66 -8.64 -23.21 8.00
C LEU A 66 -10.16 -23.30 8.20
N GLY A 67 -10.90 -23.97 7.31
CA GLY A 67 -12.37 -24.08 7.38
C GLY A 67 -13.10 -22.78 7.00
N PHE A 68 -12.42 -21.80 6.41
CA PHE A 68 -13.04 -20.56 5.99
C PHE A 68 -13.70 -20.68 4.62
N THR A 69 -14.84 -20.02 4.47
CA THR A 69 -15.66 -20.03 3.27
C THR A 69 -15.82 -18.62 2.72
N MET A 70 -16.03 -18.51 1.41
CA MET A 70 -16.28 -17.24 0.74
C MET A 70 -17.78 -16.94 0.79
N VAL A 71 -18.16 -15.89 1.52
CA VAL A 71 -19.53 -15.42 1.71
C VAL A 71 -19.80 -14.23 0.79
N GLY A 72 -20.91 -14.28 0.06
CA GLY A 72 -21.33 -13.22 -0.84
C GLY A 72 -22.03 -13.77 -2.07
N ASP A 73 -22.41 -12.87 -2.97
CA ASP A 73 -23.22 -13.21 -4.12
C ASP A 73 -22.34 -13.86 -5.20
N SER A 74 -22.76 -15.04 -5.67
CA SER A 74 -22.41 -15.47 -7.02
C SER A 74 -23.26 -14.64 -7.98
N SER A 75 -22.64 -13.79 -8.79
CA SER A 75 -23.35 -13.28 -9.96
C SER A 75 -23.23 -14.31 -11.08
N ASP A 76 -24.26 -14.42 -11.91
CA ASP A 76 -24.18 -15.10 -13.21
C ASP A 76 -23.60 -14.16 -14.28
N GLU A 77 -22.96 -13.04 -13.88
CA GLU A 77 -22.34 -12.11 -14.82
C GLU A 77 -21.05 -12.73 -15.37
N VAL A 78 -21.12 -13.18 -16.63
CA VAL A 78 -19.97 -13.66 -17.38
C VAL A 78 -19.35 -12.49 -18.12
N TRP A 79 -18.05 -12.28 -17.92
CA TRP A 79 -17.29 -11.24 -18.61
C TRP A 79 -16.22 -11.86 -19.50
N GLY A 80 -16.20 -11.40 -20.74
CA GLY A 80 -15.13 -11.69 -21.69
C GLY A 80 -14.06 -10.61 -21.61
N VAL A 81 -12.80 -11.02 -21.73
CA VAL A 81 -11.66 -10.10 -21.84
C VAL A 81 -10.74 -10.55 -22.97
N MET A 82 -10.26 -9.60 -23.75
CA MET A 82 -9.24 -9.86 -24.77
C MET A 82 -8.25 -8.71 -24.89
N ASP A 83 -6.97 -9.05 -25.00
CA ASP A 83 -5.85 -8.17 -25.35
C ASP A 83 -5.58 -8.31 -26.85
N VAL A 84 -5.84 -7.23 -27.60
CA VAL A 84 -5.85 -7.26 -29.06
C VAL A 84 -5.05 -6.11 -29.66
N TYR A 85 -4.46 -6.35 -30.83
CA TYR A 85 -4.14 -5.29 -31.76
C TYR A 85 -5.36 -5.08 -32.63
N ALA A 86 -5.98 -3.90 -32.55
CA ALA A 86 -7.21 -3.57 -33.25
C ALA A 86 -6.97 -2.53 -34.35
N LYS A 87 -7.50 -2.79 -35.55
CA LYS A 87 -7.66 -1.77 -36.60
C LYS A 87 -9.08 -1.25 -36.54
N THR A 88 -9.27 0.03 -36.31
CA THR A 88 -10.58 0.64 -36.12
C THR A 88 -10.56 2.11 -36.49
N ASP A 89 -11.69 2.64 -36.93
CA ASP A 89 -11.95 4.07 -37.10
C ASP A 89 -12.58 4.71 -35.84
N PHE A 90 -12.73 3.96 -34.75
CA PHE A 90 -13.22 4.49 -33.49
C PHE A 90 -12.25 5.53 -32.91
N PRO A 91 -12.67 6.80 -32.74
CA PRO A 91 -11.75 7.91 -32.45
C PRO A 91 -11.09 7.80 -31.07
N ASP A 92 -11.73 7.09 -30.13
CA ASP A 92 -11.31 7.03 -28.74
C ASP A 92 -10.66 5.69 -28.35
N ILE A 93 -10.20 4.88 -29.31
CA ILE A 93 -9.58 3.56 -29.05
C ILE A 93 -8.35 3.63 -28.13
N ARG A 94 -7.70 4.80 -28.07
CA ARG A 94 -6.55 5.08 -27.19
C ARG A 94 -6.90 5.75 -25.86
N LYS A 95 -8.19 5.82 -25.49
CA LYS A 95 -8.67 6.33 -24.19
C LYS A 95 -9.29 5.20 -23.37
N LYS A 96 -9.39 5.40 -22.06
CA LYS A 96 -10.29 4.58 -21.22
C LYS A 96 -11.73 4.96 -21.56
N VAL A 97 -12.50 4.03 -22.14
CA VAL A 97 -13.86 4.31 -22.61
C VAL A 97 -14.82 3.25 -22.11
N ILE A 98 -16.00 3.67 -21.67
CA ILE A 98 -17.13 2.80 -21.40
C ILE A 98 -18.12 2.99 -22.55
N ILE A 99 -18.35 1.96 -23.35
CA ILE A 99 -19.33 1.95 -24.43
C ILE A 99 -20.56 1.22 -23.94
N LYS A 100 -21.74 1.84 -24.09
CA LYS A 100 -23.04 1.22 -23.89
C LYS A 100 -23.80 1.26 -25.21
N SER A 101 -24.28 0.11 -25.66
CA SER A 101 -25.05 -0.05 -26.90
C SER A 101 -26.20 -1.05 -26.67
N GLU A 102 -27.12 -1.14 -27.62
CA GLU A 102 -28.15 -2.20 -27.63
C GLU A 102 -27.54 -3.61 -27.68
N SER A 103 -26.31 -3.74 -28.21
CA SER A 103 -25.57 -5.00 -28.29
C SER A 103 -24.79 -5.33 -26.99
N GLY A 104 -24.90 -4.48 -25.96
CA GLY A 104 -24.28 -4.66 -24.66
C GLY A 104 -23.28 -3.56 -24.29
N ALA A 105 -22.60 -3.78 -23.16
CA ALA A 105 -21.61 -2.88 -22.61
C ALA A 105 -20.18 -3.41 -22.79
N MET A 106 -19.24 -2.49 -22.97
CA MET A 106 -17.82 -2.79 -23.12
C MET A 106 -16.96 -1.70 -22.48
N LEU A 107 -15.83 -2.10 -21.89
CA LEU A 107 -14.80 -1.22 -21.35
C LEU A 107 -13.51 -1.38 -22.15
N ILE A 108 -13.02 -0.26 -22.69
CA ILE A 108 -11.75 -0.16 -23.40
C ILE A 108 -10.67 0.30 -22.41
N ILE A 109 -9.57 -0.44 -22.34
CA ILE A 109 -8.36 -0.07 -21.59
C ILE A 109 -7.17 -0.08 -22.55
N PRO A 110 -6.64 1.09 -22.94
CA PRO A 110 -5.40 1.19 -23.70
C PRO A 110 -4.24 0.58 -22.91
N ARG A 111 -3.45 -0.27 -23.56
CA ARG A 111 -2.28 -0.93 -22.96
C ARG A 111 -0.98 -0.26 -23.39
N GLU A 112 0.08 -0.65 -22.70
CA GLU A 112 1.47 -0.32 -22.99
C GLU A 112 1.88 -0.75 -24.41
N GLY A 113 2.95 -0.16 -24.95
CA GLY A 113 3.43 -0.47 -26.30
C GLY A 113 2.62 0.18 -27.44
N GLU A 114 1.96 1.30 -27.16
CA GLU A 114 1.26 2.20 -28.09
C GLU A 114 0.04 1.65 -28.85
N PHE A 115 -0.02 0.35 -29.16
CA PHE A 115 -1.07 -0.21 -30.04
C PHE A 115 -1.93 -1.29 -29.39
N LEU A 116 -1.44 -1.96 -28.34
CA LEU A 116 -2.22 -2.99 -27.65
C LEU A 116 -3.41 -2.34 -26.91
N VAL A 117 -4.57 -3.00 -26.96
CA VAL A 117 -5.80 -2.57 -26.29
C VAL A 117 -6.46 -3.76 -25.62
N ARG A 118 -6.91 -3.59 -24.38
CA ARG A 118 -7.74 -4.55 -23.67
C ARG A 118 -9.21 -4.18 -23.81
N LEU A 119 -10.03 -5.14 -24.20
CA LEU A 119 -11.48 -5.02 -24.29
C LEU A 119 -12.13 -5.94 -23.27
N TYR A 120 -12.89 -5.38 -22.34
CA TYR A 120 -13.78 -6.12 -21.44
C TYR A 120 -15.21 -6.00 -21.96
N MET A 121 -15.93 -7.11 -22.06
CA MET A 121 -17.31 -7.11 -22.55
C MET A 121 -18.21 -7.95 -21.66
N ASP A 122 -19.41 -7.43 -21.41
CA ASP A 122 -20.43 -8.13 -20.66
C ASP A 122 -21.08 -9.21 -21.54
N LEU A 123 -21.00 -10.47 -21.14
CA LEU A 123 -21.60 -11.62 -21.82
C LEU A 123 -22.81 -12.20 -21.06
N THR A 124 -23.29 -11.50 -20.04
CA THR A 124 -24.43 -11.94 -19.21
C THR A 124 -25.65 -12.23 -20.09
N GLY A 125 -26.29 -13.38 -19.86
CA GLY A 125 -27.44 -13.85 -20.65
C GLY A 125 -27.12 -14.26 -22.08
N THR A 126 -25.86 -14.15 -22.54
CA THR A 126 -25.42 -14.57 -23.90
C THR A 126 -24.88 -16.00 -23.90
N VAL A 127 -24.33 -16.47 -22.79
CA VAL A 127 -23.75 -17.81 -22.61
C VAL A 127 -24.22 -18.43 -21.29
N GLY A 128 -24.28 -19.76 -21.20
CA GLY A 128 -24.65 -20.47 -19.97
C GLY A 128 -23.50 -20.54 -18.95
N SER A 129 -22.25 -20.50 -19.43
CA SER A 129 -21.07 -20.50 -18.57
C SER A 129 -19.86 -19.83 -19.21
N ALA A 130 -18.90 -19.39 -18.38
CA ALA A 130 -17.62 -18.84 -18.85
C ALA A 130 -16.80 -19.83 -19.70
N LYS A 131 -17.02 -21.15 -19.54
CA LYS A 131 -16.31 -22.20 -20.29
C LYS A 131 -16.80 -22.35 -21.73
N GLU A 132 -18.02 -21.88 -22.03
CA GLU A 132 -18.61 -21.91 -23.37
C GLU A 132 -18.18 -20.72 -24.23
N VAL A 133 -17.58 -19.70 -23.62
CA VAL A 133 -17.13 -18.50 -24.33
C VAL A 133 -15.98 -18.87 -25.27
N THR A 134 -16.09 -18.41 -26.51
CA THR A 134 -15.08 -18.56 -27.55
C THR A 134 -14.56 -17.19 -27.99
N LEU A 135 -13.32 -17.16 -28.48
CA LEU A 135 -12.72 -15.93 -29.02
C LEU A 135 -13.56 -15.33 -30.17
N ALA A 136 -14.14 -16.17 -31.03
CA ALA A 136 -15.00 -15.72 -32.12
C ALA A 136 -16.23 -14.94 -31.62
N GLN A 137 -16.87 -15.42 -30.56
CA GLN A 137 -17.99 -14.71 -29.93
C GLN A 137 -17.56 -13.35 -29.36
N LEU A 138 -16.36 -13.24 -28.79
CA LEU A 138 -15.82 -11.97 -28.31
C LEU A 138 -15.59 -10.98 -29.45
N HIS A 139 -14.98 -11.43 -30.56
CA HIS A 139 -14.79 -10.60 -31.75
C HIS A 139 -16.13 -10.14 -32.33
N ASP A 140 -17.09 -11.04 -32.48
CA ASP A 140 -18.41 -10.72 -33.04
C ASP A 140 -19.19 -9.74 -32.16
N LYS A 141 -19.15 -9.93 -30.84
CA LYS A 141 -19.80 -9.01 -29.90
C LYS A 141 -19.15 -7.64 -29.92
N ALA A 142 -17.82 -7.56 -29.95
CA ALA A 142 -17.12 -6.29 -30.10
C ALA A 142 -17.52 -5.59 -31.41
N ARG A 143 -17.54 -6.28 -32.57
CA ARG A 143 -17.98 -5.68 -33.85
C ARG A 143 -19.39 -5.10 -33.78
N LYS A 144 -20.31 -5.78 -33.09
CA LYS A 144 -21.69 -5.29 -32.88
C LYS A 144 -21.74 -4.06 -31.96
N ILE A 145 -20.99 -4.06 -30.87
CA ILE A 145 -20.92 -2.94 -29.91
C ILE A 145 -20.28 -1.69 -30.53
N PHE A 146 -19.28 -1.87 -31.41
CA PHE A 146 -18.58 -0.75 -32.05
C PHE A 146 -19.40 -0.03 -33.12
N GLN A 147 -20.51 -0.59 -33.62
CA GLN A 147 -21.29 0.05 -34.70
C GLN A 147 -21.68 1.50 -34.33
N PRO A 148 -21.54 2.47 -35.27
CA PRO A 148 -21.22 2.29 -36.70
C PRO A 148 -19.72 2.22 -37.04
N TYR A 149 -18.83 2.26 -36.03
CA TYR A 149 -17.39 2.17 -36.25
C TYR A 149 -16.97 0.76 -36.66
N THR A 150 -15.95 0.68 -37.49
CA THR A 150 -15.33 -0.57 -37.93
C THR A 150 -14.32 -1.06 -36.91
N ILE A 151 -14.21 -2.38 -36.72
CA ILE A 151 -13.12 -2.97 -35.94
C ILE A 151 -12.70 -4.33 -36.48
N GLU A 152 -11.40 -4.50 -36.68
CA GLU A 152 -10.75 -5.75 -37.06
C GLU A 152 -9.68 -6.11 -36.01
N PHE A 153 -9.45 -7.41 -35.85
CA PHE A 153 -8.49 -7.95 -34.88
C PHE A 153 -7.36 -8.70 -35.62
N PRO A 154 -6.36 -7.99 -36.19
CA PRO A 154 -5.18 -8.62 -36.76
C PRO A 154 -4.54 -9.68 -35.86
N GLU A 155 -4.55 -9.45 -34.54
CA GLU A 155 -3.98 -10.37 -33.57
C GLU A 155 -4.69 -10.24 -32.21
N THR A 156 -4.89 -11.39 -31.55
CA THR A 156 -5.34 -11.48 -30.15
C THR A 156 -4.25 -12.17 -29.34
N VAL A 157 -3.53 -11.39 -28.54
CA VAL A 157 -2.35 -11.85 -27.77
C VAL A 157 -2.79 -12.71 -26.59
N TRP A 158 -3.90 -12.35 -25.97
CA TRP A 158 -4.45 -13.08 -24.83
C TRP A 158 -5.96 -12.86 -24.74
N TRP A 159 -6.70 -13.85 -24.26
CA TRP A 159 -8.12 -13.69 -23.93
C TRP A 159 -8.52 -14.65 -22.81
N SER A 160 -9.62 -14.34 -22.13
CA SER A 160 -10.22 -15.18 -21.11
C SER A 160 -11.69 -14.83 -20.92
N ALA A 161 -12.40 -15.69 -20.20
CA ALA A 161 -13.73 -15.40 -19.70
C ALA A 161 -13.81 -15.85 -18.24
N TYR A 162 -14.48 -15.07 -17.41
CA TYR A 162 -14.63 -15.36 -16.00
C TYR A 162 -15.99 -14.91 -15.49
N VAL A 163 -16.44 -15.59 -14.43
CA VAL A 163 -17.64 -15.24 -13.68
C VAL A 163 -17.24 -14.26 -12.60
N ILE A 164 -17.95 -13.14 -12.50
CA ILE A 164 -17.71 -12.18 -11.43
C ILE A 164 -18.44 -12.64 -10.17
N GLY A 165 -17.73 -12.70 -9.04
CA GLY A 165 -18.32 -12.94 -7.74
C GLY A 165 -17.79 -11.93 -6.73
N GLN A 166 -18.69 -11.26 -6.03
CA GLN A 166 -18.37 -10.36 -4.92
C GLN A 166 -18.44 -11.15 -3.63
N ARG A 167 -17.28 -11.57 -3.12
CA ARG A 167 -17.22 -12.49 -1.99
C ARG A 167 -16.14 -12.08 -1.00
N LEU A 168 -16.44 -12.28 0.27
CA LEU A 168 -15.54 -12.05 1.40
C LEU A 168 -15.38 -13.35 2.18
N ALA A 169 -14.16 -13.70 2.57
CA ALA A 169 -13.93 -14.80 3.47
C ALA A 169 -14.55 -14.51 4.84
N ASN A 170 -15.21 -15.50 5.44
CA ASN A 170 -15.75 -15.38 6.81
C ASN A 170 -14.66 -15.38 7.90
N GLY A 171 -13.38 -15.50 7.52
CA GLY A 171 -12.23 -15.38 8.41
C GLY A 171 -10.97 -14.95 7.63
N PHE A 172 -10.15 -14.11 8.25
CA PHE A 172 -8.90 -13.57 7.66
C PHE A 172 -7.63 -14.16 8.30
N HIS A 173 -7.79 -14.88 9.42
CA HIS A 173 -6.68 -15.49 10.13
C HIS A 173 -7.14 -16.69 10.96
N ALA A 174 -6.21 -17.58 11.29
CA ALA A 174 -6.36 -18.56 12.35
C ALA A 174 -5.31 -18.29 13.43
N HIS A 175 -5.80 -18.02 14.65
CA HIS A 175 -4.99 -17.75 15.84
C HIS A 175 -3.87 -16.71 15.70
N HIS A 176 -3.97 -15.80 14.73
CA HIS A 176 -2.91 -14.83 14.40
C HIS A 176 -1.56 -15.49 14.04
N ARG A 177 -1.60 -16.75 13.58
CA ARG A 177 -0.44 -17.52 13.10
C ARG A 177 -0.50 -17.76 11.60
N VAL A 178 -1.69 -18.02 11.09
CA VAL A 178 -1.93 -18.11 9.64
C VAL A 178 -2.85 -16.97 9.25
N PHE A 179 -2.46 -16.20 8.25
CA PHE A 179 -3.23 -15.08 7.71
C PHE A 179 -3.58 -15.35 6.25
N LEU A 180 -4.63 -14.73 5.76
CA LEU A 180 -5.00 -14.73 4.35
C LEU A 180 -4.87 -13.30 3.78
N SER A 181 -4.61 -13.15 2.49
CA SER A 181 -4.48 -11.86 1.80
C SER A 181 -4.97 -11.92 0.35
N GLY A 182 -5.39 -10.78 -0.19
CA GLY A 182 -5.86 -10.66 -1.56
C GLY A 182 -7.05 -11.56 -1.87
N ASP A 183 -7.06 -12.19 -3.04
CA ASP A 183 -8.16 -13.02 -3.52
C ASP A 183 -8.43 -14.27 -2.65
N ALA A 184 -7.48 -14.64 -1.78
CA ALA A 184 -7.75 -15.64 -0.75
C ALA A 184 -8.81 -15.15 0.27
N CYS A 185 -8.88 -13.84 0.50
CA CYS A 185 -9.83 -13.17 1.40
C CYS A 185 -11.02 -12.51 0.70
N HIS A 186 -10.82 -11.90 -0.46
CA HIS A 186 -11.86 -11.08 -1.10
C HIS A 186 -11.78 -11.13 -2.62
N THR A 187 -12.92 -11.34 -3.26
CA THR A 187 -13.04 -11.25 -4.73
C THR A 187 -14.10 -10.23 -5.08
N HIS A 188 -13.91 -9.51 -6.18
CA HIS A 188 -14.75 -8.41 -6.66
C HIS A 188 -14.73 -8.34 -8.19
N SER A 189 -15.52 -7.41 -8.72
CA SER A 189 -15.58 -7.18 -10.15
C SER A 189 -14.29 -6.53 -10.69
N PRO A 190 -13.90 -6.84 -11.94
CA PRO A 190 -12.85 -6.15 -12.67
C PRO A 190 -13.22 -4.69 -13.02
N LYS A 191 -14.50 -4.31 -12.90
CA LYS A 191 -15.04 -3.04 -13.45
C LYS A 191 -14.39 -1.82 -12.82
N ALA A 192 -14.00 -1.92 -11.54
CA ALA A 192 -13.30 -0.86 -10.81
C ALA A 192 -11.76 -0.96 -10.87
N GLY A 193 -11.20 -2.02 -11.48
CA GLY A 193 -9.75 -2.23 -11.59
C GLY A 193 -9.02 -2.39 -10.24
N GLN A 194 -9.73 -2.82 -9.19
CA GLN A 194 -9.21 -2.81 -7.81
C GLN A 194 -8.45 -4.06 -7.40
N GLY A 195 -8.61 -5.20 -8.09
CA GLY A 195 -8.18 -6.49 -7.55
C GLY A 195 -6.74 -6.59 -7.12
N MET A 196 -5.82 -6.56 -8.07
CA MET A 196 -4.40 -6.60 -7.73
C MET A 196 -4.00 -5.45 -6.79
N ASN A 197 -4.56 -4.25 -6.96
CA ASN A 197 -4.19 -3.08 -6.15
C ASN A 197 -4.49 -3.28 -4.66
N VAL A 198 -5.68 -3.76 -4.33
CA VAL A 198 -6.08 -4.00 -2.93
C VAL A 198 -5.34 -5.21 -2.36
N SER A 199 -5.16 -6.27 -3.14
CA SER A 199 -4.40 -7.46 -2.76
C SER A 199 -2.93 -7.12 -2.43
N LEU A 200 -2.29 -6.24 -3.21
CA LEU A 200 -0.94 -5.74 -2.92
C LEU A 200 -0.91 -4.90 -1.64
N GLN A 201 -1.95 -4.10 -1.37
CA GLN A 201 -2.06 -3.31 -0.13
C GLN A 201 -2.22 -4.20 1.12
N ASP A 202 -2.87 -5.37 1.02
CA ASP A 202 -2.92 -6.34 2.12
C ASP A 202 -1.50 -6.83 2.46
N GLY A 203 -0.73 -7.23 1.45
CA GLY A 203 0.66 -7.65 1.60
C GLY A 203 1.55 -6.54 2.16
N HIS A 204 1.39 -5.31 1.65
CA HIS A 204 2.14 -4.14 2.13
C HIS A 204 1.82 -3.81 3.59
N ASN A 205 0.56 -3.97 4.03
CA ASN A 205 0.13 -3.73 5.39
C ASN A 205 0.67 -4.79 6.38
N ILE A 206 0.60 -6.08 6.04
CA ILE A 206 1.04 -7.14 6.96
C ILE A 206 2.57 -7.31 6.99
N GLY A 207 3.26 -7.02 5.88
CA GLY A 207 4.68 -7.31 5.72
C GLY A 207 5.57 -6.66 6.80
N TRP A 208 5.40 -5.36 7.04
CA TRP A 208 6.19 -4.66 8.07
C TRP A 208 5.81 -5.09 9.50
N LYS A 209 4.54 -5.46 9.73
CA LYS A 209 4.06 -5.94 11.04
C LYS A 209 4.70 -7.27 11.39
N LEU A 210 4.70 -8.22 10.44
CA LEU A 210 5.40 -9.49 10.57
C LEU A 210 6.90 -9.28 10.78
N ALA A 211 7.53 -8.38 10.01
CA ALA A 211 8.94 -8.07 10.17
C ALA A 211 9.26 -7.55 11.59
N ALA A 212 8.46 -6.61 12.12
CA ALA A 212 8.64 -6.07 13.46
C ALA A 212 8.48 -7.14 14.56
N VAL A 213 7.47 -8.02 14.45
CA VAL A 213 7.25 -9.11 15.41
C VAL A 213 8.36 -10.16 15.33
N LEU A 214 8.76 -10.58 14.12
CA LEU A 214 9.81 -11.58 13.91
C LEU A 214 11.20 -11.08 14.35
N LYS A 215 11.46 -9.77 14.25
CA LYS A 215 12.65 -9.11 14.79
C LYS A 215 12.55 -8.81 16.29
N LYS A 216 11.45 -9.20 16.96
CA LYS A 216 11.16 -8.94 18.38
C LYS A 216 11.12 -7.45 18.74
N GLN A 217 10.85 -6.58 17.76
CA GLN A 217 10.75 -5.13 17.93
C GLN A 217 9.36 -4.69 18.42
N ALA A 218 8.33 -5.52 18.21
CA ALA A 218 6.95 -5.23 18.61
C ALA A 218 6.27 -6.42 19.28
N SER A 219 5.19 -6.15 20.03
CA SER A 219 4.27 -7.19 20.53
C SER A 219 3.61 -7.95 19.38
N PRO A 220 3.40 -9.28 19.49
CA PRO A 220 2.56 -10.04 18.56
C PRO A 220 1.14 -9.46 18.37
N ASP A 221 0.63 -8.71 19.36
CA ASP A 221 -0.64 -7.99 19.26
C ASP A 221 -0.69 -7.01 18.07
N LEU A 222 0.47 -6.54 17.59
CA LEU A 222 0.56 -5.73 16.39
C LEU A 222 -0.10 -6.43 15.19
N LEU A 223 -0.04 -7.76 15.09
CA LEU A 223 -0.64 -8.51 13.98
C LEU A 223 -2.17 -8.47 14.01
N LYS A 224 -2.81 -8.23 15.16
CA LYS A 224 -4.27 -8.05 15.27
C LYS A 224 -4.75 -6.88 14.42
N THR A 225 -3.91 -5.85 14.28
CA THR A 225 -4.22 -4.65 13.49
C THR A 225 -4.32 -4.94 11.99
N TYR A 226 -3.69 -5.99 11.47
CA TYR A 226 -3.87 -6.40 10.07
C TYR A 226 -5.34 -6.74 9.80
N VAL A 227 -5.92 -7.56 10.67
CA VAL A 227 -7.30 -8.03 10.56
C VAL A 227 -8.26 -6.86 10.71
N LEU A 228 -8.09 -6.05 11.76
CA LEU A 228 -8.92 -4.87 12.03
C LEU A 228 -8.97 -3.90 10.84
N GLU A 229 -7.83 -3.66 10.20
CA GLU A 229 -7.71 -2.71 9.09
C GLU A 229 -8.18 -3.28 7.76
N ARG A 230 -7.72 -4.49 7.41
CA ARG A 230 -7.87 -5.04 6.06
C ARG A 230 -9.20 -5.76 5.86
N GLN A 231 -9.75 -6.39 6.90
CA GLN A 231 -11.07 -7.01 6.80
C GLN A 231 -12.17 -5.95 6.55
N LYS A 232 -12.12 -4.83 7.28
CA LYS A 232 -13.03 -3.71 7.05
C LYS A 232 -12.83 -3.11 5.66
N THR A 233 -11.58 -2.87 5.26
CA THR A 233 -11.26 -2.34 3.92
C THR A 233 -11.83 -3.23 2.80
N ALA A 234 -11.72 -4.56 2.95
CA ALA A 234 -12.26 -5.51 1.99
C ALA A 234 -13.80 -5.52 1.96
N ALA A 235 -14.46 -5.36 3.11
CA ALA A 235 -15.91 -5.22 3.19
C ALA A 235 -16.39 -3.92 2.51
N ASP A 236 -15.77 -2.78 2.85
CA ASP A 236 -16.08 -1.47 2.25
C ASP A 236 -15.87 -1.49 0.72
N LEU A 237 -14.91 -2.27 0.24
CA LEU A 237 -14.66 -2.51 -1.18
C LEU A 237 -15.73 -3.32 -1.89
N ILE A 238 -16.22 -4.37 -1.25
CA ILE A 238 -17.32 -5.16 -1.80
C ILE A 238 -18.58 -4.29 -1.88
N ASP A 239 -18.85 -3.46 -0.87
CA ASP A 239 -20.01 -2.57 -0.88
C ASP A 239 -19.90 -1.49 -1.94
N PHE A 240 -18.71 -0.90 -2.12
CA PHE A 240 -18.45 0.01 -3.22
C PHE A 240 -18.59 -0.69 -4.58
N ASP A 241 -18.05 -1.88 -4.75
CA ASP A 241 -18.10 -2.63 -6.01
C ASP A 241 -19.51 -3.08 -6.37
N ARG A 242 -20.35 -3.43 -5.38
CA ARG A 242 -21.79 -3.69 -5.56
C ARG A 242 -22.51 -2.48 -6.12
N TYR A 243 -22.28 -1.31 -5.50
CA TYR A 243 -22.86 -0.05 -5.97
C TYR A 243 -22.38 0.29 -7.39
N TRP A 244 -21.08 0.16 -7.64
CA TRP A 244 -20.44 0.53 -8.90
C TRP A 244 -20.82 -0.42 -10.05
N SER A 245 -20.86 -1.73 -9.79
CA SER A 245 -21.20 -2.76 -10.78
C SER A 245 -22.63 -2.61 -11.30
N LYS A 246 -23.58 -2.26 -10.42
CA LYS A 246 -24.98 -2.00 -10.79
C LYS A 246 -25.12 -0.84 -11.78
N LEU A 247 -24.32 0.22 -11.61
CA LEU A 247 -24.35 1.41 -12.48
C LEU A 247 -23.75 1.15 -13.87
N PHE A 248 -22.80 0.22 -13.93
CA PHE A 248 -22.26 -0.28 -15.20
C PHE A 248 -23.28 -1.10 -15.99
N SER A 249 -24.08 -1.94 -15.31
CA SER A 249 -25.06 -2.83 -15.94
C SER A 249 -26.42 -2.20 -16.19
N THR A 250 -26.75 -1.05 -15.58
CA THR A 250 -27.99 -0.33 -15.90
C THR A 250 -27.95 0.22 -17.33
N SER A 251 -28.94 -0.17 -18.14
CA SER A 251 -29.19 0.39 -19.48
C SER A 251 -29.53 1.88 -19.37
N GLY A 252 -28.97 2.67 -20.29
CA GLY A 252 -28.94 4.15 -20.23
C GLY A 252 -30.28 4.83 -20.52
N GLY A 253 -31.32 4.56 -19.72
CA GLY A 253 -32.48 5.44 -19.62
C GLY A 253 -32.13 6.74 -18.89
N GLU A 254 -32.87 7.81 -19.18
CA GLU A 254 -32.74 9.11 -18.50
C GLU A 254 -32.82 8.93 -16.97
N GLY A 255 -31.69 9.07 -16.29
CA GLY A 255 -31.57 8.99 -14.83
C GLY A 255 -30.89 7.75 -14.24
N GLY A 256 -30.52 6.74 -15.04
CA GLY A 256 -29.88 5.50 -14.56
C GLY A 256 -28.53 5.22 -15.21
N GLY A 257 -27.42 5.58 -14.55
CA GLY A 257 -26.07 5.25 -15.03
C GLY A 257 -24.93 5.98 -14.31
N ILE A 258 -23.69 5.70 -14.74
CA ILE A 258 -22.50 6.42 -14.26
C ILE A 258 -22.50 7.83 -14.86
N THR A 259 -22.74 8.84 -14.03
CA THR A 259 -22.57 10.25 -14.45
C THR A 259 -21.10 10.67 -14.37
N PRO A 260 -20.67 11.72 -15.10
CA PRO A 260 -19.32 12.27 -14.98
C PRO A 260 -18.94 12.63 -13.53
N GLU A 261 -19.86 13.23 -12.77
CA GLU A 261 -19.64 13.61 -11.37
C GLU A 261 -19.40 12.39 -10.50
N LEU A 262 -20.18 11.33 -10.71
CA LEU A 262 -20.04 10.08 -9.98
C LEU A 262 -18.72 9.39 -10.34
N PHE A 263 -18.31 9.41 -11.61
CA PHE A 263 -17.01 8.90 -12.06
C PHE A 263 -15.84 9.64 -11.41
N VAL A 264 -15.90 10.97 -11.35
CA VAL A 264 -14.87 11.79 -10.67
C VAL A 264 -14.85 11.49 -9.17
N LYS A 265 -16.01 11.39 -8.52
CA LYS A 265 -16.12 11.08 -7.08
C LYS A 265 -15.56 9.69 -6.76
N ALA A 266 -15.84 8.70 -7.62
CA ALA A 266 -15.27 7.36 -7.53
C ALA A 266 -13.76 7.32 -7.81
N GLY A 267 -13.21 8.33 -8.50
CA GLY A 267 -11.79 8.42 -8.85
C GLY A 267 -10.86 8.22 -7.65
N ARG A 268 -11.15 8.87 -6.51
CA ARG A 268 -10.38 8.74 -5.27
C ARG A 268 -10.36 7.32 -4.73
N TYR A 269 -11.50 6.64 -4.81
CA TYR A 269 -11.65 5.24 -4.42
C TYR A 269 -10.83 4.34 -5.36
N THR A 270 -11.03 4.50 -6.67
CA THR A 270 -10.32 3.68 -7.66
C THR A 270 -8.81 3.92 -7.71
N ALA A 271 -8.34 5.08 -7.25
CA ALA A 271 -6.93 5.40 -7.07
C ALA A 271 -6.33 4.78 -5.79
N GLY A 272 -7.12 4.10 -4.96
CA GLY A 272 -6.67 3.53 -3.69
C GLY A 272 -6.40 4.58 -2.60
N LEU A 273 -6.92 5.81 -2.76
CA LEU A 273 -6.67 6.95 -1.86
C LEU A 273 -7.85 7.24 -0.91
N ALA A 274 -8.89 6.41 -0.93
CA ALA A 274 -10.08 6.58 -0.09
C ALA A 274 -10.00 5.82 1.25
N ILE A 275 -9.00 4.96 1.44
CA ILE A 275 -8.87 4.15 2.66
C ILE A 275 -8.56 5.07 3.85
N ARG A 276 -9.35 4.89 4.91
CA ARG A 276 -9.12 5.50 6.22
C ARG A 276 -9.26 4.45 7.31
N TYR A 277 -8.16 4.13 7.98
CA TYR A 277 -8.18 3.25 9.14
C TYR A 277 -8.79 3.94 10.35
N GLU A 278 -9.52 3.15 11.14
CA GLU A 278 -10.10 3.56 12.42
C GLU A 278 -9.04 3.58 13.53
N ASN A 279 -9.44 4.04 14.72
CA ASN A 279 -8.57 4.08 15.89
C ASN A 279 -8.08 2.69 16.29
N SER A 280 -6.78 2.58 16.55
CA SER A 280 -6.13 1.35 17.01
C SER A 280 -4.83 1.69 17.75
N MET A 281 -4.09 0.68 18.21
CA MET A 281 -2.78 0.89 18.84
C MET A 281 -1.73 1.53 17.91
N ILE A 282 -1.95 1.49 16.59
CA ILE A 282 -1.05 2.07 15.57
C ILE A 282 -1.67 3.19 14.75
N THR A 283 -2.90 3.61 15.09
CA THR A 283 -3.62 4.74 14.47
C THR A 283 -4.35 5.51 15.57
N ALA A 284 -3.87 6.70 15.89
CA ALA A 284 -4.46 7.60 16.88
C ALA A 284 -5.14 8.76 16.17
N ALA A 285 -6.33 8.52 15.61
CA ALA A 285 -7.18 9.52 14.97
C ALA A 285 -7.70 10.54 15.99
N THR A 286 -6.90 11.59 16.17
CA THR A 286 -7.25 12.85 16.81
C THR A 286 -7.79 13.83 15.77
N ASP A 287 -8.56 14.83 16.22
CA ASP A 287 -8.84 15.99 15.37
C ASP A 287 -7.56 16.82 15.24
N VAL A 288 -7.07 16.93 14.01
CA VAL A 288 -5.83 17.63 13.66
C VAL A 288 -6.10 18.88 12.81
N SER A 289 -7.38 19.24 12.62
CA SER A 289 -7.81 20.32 11.75
C SER A 289 -7.18 21.68 12.09
N SER A 290 -6.86 21.93 13.37
CA SER A 290 -6.18 23.15 13.80
C SER A 290 -4.66 23.16 13.61
N LEU A 291 -4.06 22.02 13.24
CA LEU A 291 -2.61 21.81 13.18
C LEU A 291 -2.13 21.48 11.77
N ALA A 292 -2.88 20.66 11.03
CA ALA A 292 -2.60 20.23 9.66
C ALA A 292 -3.93 19.99 8.91
N THR A 293 -4.55 21.07 8.41
CA THR A 293 -5.95 21.06 7.91
C THR A 293 -6.20 20.06 6.78
N ASN A 294 -5.17 19.73 6.01
CA ASN A 294 -5.28 18.88 4.82
C ASN A 294 -4.77 17.46 5.07
N LEU A 295 -4.39 17.14 6.31
CA LEU A 295 -4.01 15.79 6.71
C LEU A 295 -5.17 15.11 7.43
N THR A 296 -5.31 13.81 7.22
CA THR A 296 -6.31 12.99 7.90
C THR A 296 -5.65 11.75 8.46
N VAL A 297 -5.65 11.60 9.78
CA VAL A 297 -5.11 10.41 10.43
C VAL A 297 -5.87 9.16 9.98
N GLY A 298 -5.13 8.06 9.78
CA GLY A 298 -5.64 6.80 9.25
C GLY A 298 -5.63 6.73 7.71
N THR A 299 -5.28 7.81 7.01
CA THR A 299 -5.17 7.82 5.53
C THR A 299 -3.71 7.77 5.06
N ARG A 300 -3.49 7.46 3.78
CA ARG A 300 -2.16 7.49 3.15
C ARG A 300 -1.58 8.91 3.22
N PHE A 301 -0.33 9.04 3.68
CA PHE A 301 0.35 10.35 3.76
C PHE A 301 0.48 11.02 2.36
N PRO A 302 -0.20 12.16 2.10
CA PRO A 302 -0.25 12.75 0.77
C PRO A 302 1.13 13.24 0.33
N SER A 303 1.37 13.23 -0.98
CA SER A 303 2.63 13.71 -1.54
C SER A 303 2.63 15.23 -1.70
N ALA A 304 3.73 15.89 -1.33
CA ALA A 304 3.98 17.30 -1.60
C ALA A 304 5.41 17.51 -2.12
N ARG A 305 5.67 18.66 -2.72
CA ARG A 305 7.00 19.01 -3.24
C ARG A 305 7.84 19.66 -2.15
N VAL A 306 9.10 19.30 -2.14
CA VAL A 306 10.13 19.84 -1.24
C VAL A 306 11.46 19.92 -1.97
N VAL A 307 12.36 20.78 -1.48
CA VAL A 307 13.74 20.86 -1.96
C VAL A 307 14.65 20.32 -0.87
N ARG A 308 15.53 19.38 -1.22
CA ARG A 308 16.52 18.86 -0.27
C ARG A 308 17.60 19.90 0.01
N VAL A 309 17.92 20.14 1.28
CA VAL A 309 18.86 21.18 1.68
C VAL A 309 20.27 20.90 1.15
N GLY A 310 20.74 19.66 1.28
CA GLY A 310 22.15 19.30 0.99
C GLY A 310 22.58 19.40 -0.48
N ASP A 311 21.66 19.36 -1.44
CA ASP A 311 21.99 19.35 -2.88
C ASP A 311 21.00 20.12 -3.76
N ALA A 312 20.09 20.89 -3.15
CA ALA A 312 19.07 21.67 -3.83
C ALA A 312 18.15 20.85 -4.77
N LYS A 313 18.03 19.53 -4.56
CA LYS A 313 17.23 18.67 -5.43
C LYS A 313 15.73 18.83 -5.14
N PRO A 314 14.91 19.27 -6.13
CA PRO A 314 13.46 19.23 -6.00
C PRO A 314 12.94 17.80 -6.11
N MET A 315 12.09 17.40 -5.16
CA MET A 315 11.54 16.05 -5.14
C MET A 315 10.18 15.99 -4.43
N TRP A 316 9.50 14.86 -4.62
CA TRP A 316 8.32 14.52 -3.82
C TRP A 316 8.76 14.04 -2.44
N LEU A 317 8.19 14.60 -1.38
CA LEU A 317 8.52 14.26 0.01
C LEU A 317 8.33 12.76 0.30
N THR A 318 7.33 12.13 -0.34
CA THR A 318 7.08 10.68 -0.23
C THR A 318 8.25 9.81 -0.67
N LYS A 319 9.19 10.31 -1.49
CA LYS A 319 10.44 9.59 -1.82
C LYS A 319 11.41 9.48 -0.64
N ALA A 320 11.24 10.29 0.41
CA ALA A 320 11.99 10.18 1.66
C ALA A 320 11.38 9.15 2.63
N LEU A 321 10.29 8.47 2.25
CA LEU A 321 9.58 7.47 3.06
C LEU A 321 9.72 6.07 2.40
N PRO A 322 10.93 5.47 2.42
CA PRO A 322 11.15 4.15 1.83
C PRO A 322 10.37 3.06 2.57
N ALA A 323 9.93 2.03 1.82
CA ALA A 323 9.24 0.87 2.38
C ALA A 323 10.22 -0.13 3.02
N ASP A 324 10.98 0.31 4.02
CA ASP A 324 12.07 -0.46 4.67
C ASP A 324 11.74 -0.89 6.11
N SER A 325 10.46 -0.94 6.46
CA SER A 325 9.93 -1.25 7.80
C SER A 325 10.18 -0.20 8.89
N ARG A 326 10.81 0.94 8.58
CA ARG A 326 10.97 2.04 9.54
C ARG A 326 9.71 2.89 9.65
N TRP A 327 9.44 3.36 10.86
CA TRP A 327 8.48 4.42 11.09
C TRP A 327 9.08 5.75 10.66
N HIS A 328 8.29 6.65 10.08
CA HIS A 328 8.78 7.95 9.66
C HIS A 328 8.22 9.06 10.57
N LEU A 329 9.10 9.89 11.11
CA LEU A 329 8.74 11.07 11.89
C LEU A 329 9.00 12.29 11.01
N VAL A 330 7.95 12.81 10.38
CA VAL A 330 8.05 13.98 9.51
C VAL A 330 7.80 15.22 10.35
N VAL A 331 8.88 15.95 10.64
CA VAL A 331 8.89 17.14 11.49
C VAL A 331 8.83 18.39 10.63
N PHE A 332 7.75 19.15 10.75
CA PHE A 332 7.60 20.48 10.18
C PHE A 332 8.12 21.50 11.20
N GLY A 333 9.42 21.79 11.10
CA GLY A 333 10.18 22.54 12.12
C GLY A 333 10.03 24.06 12.09
N GLY A 334 9.25 24.61 11.16
CA GLY A 334 9.08 26.04 10.94
C GLY A 334 10.29 26.72 10.32
N ASP A 335 10.39 28.02 10.57
CA ASP A 335 11.52 28.85 10.17
C ASP A 335 12.58 28.88 11.27
N ILE A 336 13.70 28.18 11.08
CA ILE A 336 14.76 28.08 12.09
C ILE A 336 15.62 29.34 12.23
N LEU A 337 15.38 30.34 11.37
CA LEU A 337 16.00 31.67 11.52
C LEU A 337 15.30 32.50 12.60
N ASP A 338 14.08 32.11 12.98
CA ASP A 338 13.38 32.64 14.15
C ASP A 338 13.85 31.93 15.42
N GLU A 339 14.33 32.69 16.40
CA GLU A 339 14.96 32.15 17.60
C GLU A 339 14.01 31.27 18.43
N ASP A 340 12.73 31.64 18.52
CA ASP A 340 11.73 30.89 19.29
C ASP A 340 11.43 29.54 18.62
N THR A 341 11.32 29.54 17.30
CA THR A 341 11.12 28.33 16.48
C THR A 341 12.35 27.42 16.56
N ALA A 342 13.56 27.97 16.44
CA ALA A 342 14.80 27.22 16.62
C ALA A 342 14.88 26.57 18.01
N ARG A 343 14.52 27.31 19.07
CA ARG A 343 14.51 26.79 20.45
C ARG A 343 13.52 25.64 20.62
N LYS A 344 12.32 25.73 20.04
CA LYS A 344 11.32 24.64 20.04
C LYS A 344 11.86 23.40 19.31
N LEU A 345 12.49 23.58 18.16
CA LEU A 345 13.07 22.48 17.39
C LEU A 345 14.19 21.77 18.15
N HIS A 346 15.07 22.52 18.83
CA HIS A 346 16.13 21.95 19.66
C HIS A 346 15.57 21.15 20.86
N LYS A 347 14.53 21.66 21.52
CA LYS A 347 13.85 20.92 22.60
C LYS A 347 13.26 19.60 22.08
N LEU A 348 12.55 19.66 20.95
CA LEU A 348 12.01 18.47 20.31
C LEU A 348 13.10 17.46 19.93
N ALA A 349 14.23 17.93 19.41
CA ALA A 349 15.34 17.05 19.03
C ALA A 349 15.85 16.21 20.22
N LEU A 350 15.94 16.79 21.42
CA LEU A 350 16.32 16.06 22.64
C LEU A 350 15.30 14.96 22.99
N ASP A 351 14.01 15.26 22.86
CA ASP A 351 12.95 14.27 23.13
C ASP A 351 12.97 13.13 22.09
N LEU A 352 13.20 13.46 20.81
CA LEU A 352 13.33 12.48 19.74
C LEU A 352 14.58 11.62 19.88
N ASP A 353 15.71 12.18 20.32
CA ASP A 353 16.91 11.41 20.64
C ASP A 353 16.63 10.36 21.73
N ASN A 354 15.88 10.75 22.77
CA ASN A 354 15.48 9.84 23.84
C ASN A 354 14.55 8.73 23.32
N LEU A 355 13.60 9.06 22.45
CA LEU A 355 12.73 8.09 21.78
C LEU A 355 13.55 7.07 20.98
N VAL A 356 14.47 7.54 20.13
CA VAL A 356 15.33 6.69 19.30
C VAL A 356 16.15 5.75 20.19
N ARG A 357 16.81 6.28 21.22
CA ARG A 357 17.61 5.48 22.17
C ARG A 357 16.78 4.42 22.91
N THR A 358 15.52 4.71 23.20
CA THR A 358 14.62 3.81 23.93
C THR A 358 14.25 2.56 23.13
N PHE A 359 14.02 2.69 21.82
CA PHE A 359 13.51 1.58 20.98
C PHE A 359 14.53 1.06 19.96
N THR A 360 15.62 1.79 19.74
CA THR A 360 16.75 1.38 18.92
C THR A 360 18.01 1.55 19.77
N PRO A 361 18.45 0.54 20.54
CA PRO A 361 19.71 0.63 21.23
C PRO A 361 20.75 0.64 20.13
N PHE A 362 21.77 1.47 20.29
CA PHE A 362 22.99 1.25 19.56
C PHE A 362 23.53 -0.11 19.99
N GLU A 363 23.23 -1.17 19.25
CA GLU A 363 24.20 -2.24 19.16
C GLU A 363 25.45 -1.59 18.57
N SER A 364 26.46 -1.44 19.42
CA SER A 364 27.85 -1.26 19.01
C SER A 364 28.26 -2.51 18.23
N ASN A 365 27.74 -2.70 17.03
CA ASN A 365 28.22 -3.72 16.11
C ASN A 365 29.10 -3.01 15.07
N PRO A 366 30.44 -3.11 15.19
CA PRO A 366 31.35 -2.33 14.35
C PRO A 366 31.34 -2.79 12.89
N ASP A 367 30.70 -3.90 12.54
CA ASP A 367 30.84 -4.48 11.20
C ASP A 367 29.70 -5.46 10.84
N PRO A 368 28.75 -5.08 9.96
CA PRO A 368 27.98 -6.09 9.26
C PRO A 368 28.89 -6.66 8.17
N LYS A 369 29.56 -7.80 8.44
CA LYS A 369 30.20 -8.58 7.37
C LYS A 369 29.21 -8.72 6.20
N PRO A 370 29.58 -8.32 4.97
CA PRO A 370 28.68 -8.38 3.84
C PRO A 370 28.39 -9.84 3.50
N LYS A 371 27.24 -10.35 3.93
CA LYS A 371 26.68 -11.60 3.42
C LYS A 371 25.74 -11.25 2.27
N GLY A 372 26.27 -11.26 1.05
CA GLY A 372 25.51 -11.12 -0.18
C GLY A 372 26.36 -10.50 -1.30
N PRO A 373 26.42 -11.10 -2.50
CA PRO A 373 27.06 -10.46 -3.63
C PRO A 373 26.15 -9.33 -4.13
N ILE A 374 26.63 -8.09 -4.02
CA ILE A 374 26.15 -6.90 -4.74
C ILE A 374 24.63 -6.67 -4.64
N GLY A 375 24.19 -6.12 -3.50
CA GLY A 375 22.82 -5.62 -3.31
C GLY A 375 22.85 -4.13 -2.92
N ILE A 376 22.23 -3.30 -3.74
CA ILE A 376 22.27 -1.82 -3.75
C ILE A 376 21.67 -1.18 -2.47
N GLU A 377 21.15 -1.96 -1.53
CA GLU A 377 20.33 -1.47 -0.41
C GLU A 377 21.10 -1.13 0.87
N LYS A 378 22.38 -1.56 1.01
CA LYS A 378 23.20 -1.24 2.21
C LYS A 378 24.16 -0.07 2.03
N GLN A 379 24.05 0.69 0.94
CA GLN A 379 25.19 1.44 0.43
C GLN A 379 25.38 2.87 0.96
N TRP A 380 24.48 3.43 1.79
CA TRP A 380 24.61 4.85 2.18
C TRP A 380 24.11 5.18 3.60
N GLY A 381 24.73 4.59 4.63
CA GLY A 381 24.62 5.13 6.00
C GLY A 381 23.18 5.41 6.45
N VAL A 382 22.27 4.48 6.27
CA VAL A 382 20.98 4.57 6.96
C VAL A 382 21.22 4.02 8.37
N PRO A 383 20.86 4.73 9.47
CA PRO A 383 20.94 4.11 10.77
C PRO A 383 20.09 2.83 10.73
N ASP A 384 20.57 1.73 11.29
CA ASP A 384 19.82 0.47 11.50
C ASP A 384 18.65 0.64 12.50
N GLY A 385 18.08 1.85 12.56
CA GLY A 385 17.10 2.26 13.54
C GLY A 385 15.68 2.14 13.07
N LEU A 386 14.79 2.02 14.05
CA LEU A 386 13.35 1.85 13.86
C LEU A 386 12.66 3.10 13.31
N PHE A 387 13.33 4.26 13.40
CA PHE A 387 12.80 5.56 13.02
C PHE A 387 13.62 6.20 11.90
N ASN A 388 12.91 6.75 10.93
CA ASN A 388 13.42 7.65 9.90
C ASN A 388 12.93 9.05 10.22
N ILE A 389 13.80 9.89 10.77
CA ILE A 389 13.45 11.27 11.12
C ILE A 389 13.70 12.15 9.89
N ILE A 390 12.67 12.91 9.50
CA ILE A 390 12.67 13.80 8.34
C ILE A 390 12.35 15.20 8.83
N LEU A 391 13.15 16.19 8.44
CA LEU A 391 12.95 17.60 8.79
C LEU A 391 12.52 18.38 7.56
N VAL A 392 11.42 19.13 7.66
CA VAL A 392 10.91 20.05 6.64
C VAL A 392 10.83 21.44 7.24
N LEU A 393 11.62 22.37 6.70
CA LEU A 393 11.73 23.75 7.16
C LEU A 393 10.97 24.70 6.22
N SER A 394 10.45 25.79 6.77
CA SER A 394 9.91 26.90 5.97
C SER A 394 10.95 28.00 5.72
N SER A 395 12.16 27.86 6.28
CA SER A 395 13.31 28.74 6.04
C SER A 395 13.73 28.75 4.58
N LYS A 396 14.27 29.87 4.09
CA LYS A 396 14.90 29.95 2.77
C LYS A 396 16.19 29.13 2.74
N ARG A 397 16.33 28.19 1.79
CA ARG A 397 17.48 27.27 1.71
C ARG A 397 18.82 27.96 1.78
N ALA A 398 18.97 29.06 1.04
CA ALA A 398 20.22 29.81 0.92
C ALA A 398 20.72 30.39 2.26
N ASN A 399 19.83 30.50 3.25
CA ASN A 399 20.14 31.05 4.57
C ASN A 399 20.19 29.96 5.65
N VAL A 400 19.96 28.69 5.30
CA VAL A 400 19.99 27.58 6.24
C VAL A 400 21.44 27.09 6.38
N GLU A 401 22.04 27.34 7.54
CA GLU A 401 23.33 26.78 7.92
C GLU A 401 23.13 25.39 8.54
N ILE A 402 23.73 24.35 7.95
CA ILE A 402 23.52 22.95 8.34
C ILE A 402 23.95 22.69 9.79
N GLU A 403 24.94 23.42 10.27
CA GLU A 403 25.53 23.36 11.60
C GLU A 403 24.55 23.79 12.70
N THR A 404 23.54 24.57 12.35
CA THR A 404 22.49 25.03 13.27
C THR A 404 21.37 23.99 13.45
N ILE A 405 21.33 22.96 12.60
CA ILE A 405 20.33 21.90 12.66
C ILE A 405 20.74 20.88 13.74
N PRO A 406 19.83 20.51 14.66
CA PRO A 406 20.14 19.51 15.69
C PRO A 406 20.60 18.18 15.11
N LYS A 407 21.59 17.55 15.76
CA LYS A 407 22.22 16.29 15.31
C LYS A 407 21.25 15.13 15.11
N THR A 408 20.12 15.13 15.82
CA THR A 408 19.01 14.18 15.64
C THR A 408 18.52 14.10 14.19
N PHE A 409 18.54 15.23 13.47
CA PHE A 409 18.14 15.32 12.07
C PHE A 409 19.29 15.11 11.09
N THR A 410 20.54 15.09 11.59
CA THR A 410 21.75 14.81 10.81
C THR A 410 22.58 13.69 11.43
N PRO A 411 21.99 12.50 11.67
CA PRO A 411 22.68 11.44 12.38
C PRO A 411 23.91 10.98 11.59
N GLU A 412 24.97 10.62 12.31
CA GLU A 412 26.18 10.02 11.74
C GLU A 412 26.06 8.50 11.71
N THR A 413 26.16 7.92 10.53
CA THR A 413 25.67 6.57 10.27
C THR A 413 26.58 5.77 9.35
N GLY A 414 26.39 4.45 9.37
CA GLY A 414 27.21 3.50 8.61
C GLY A 414 28.64 3.38 9.13
N LYS A 415 29.45 2.60 8.40
CA LYS A 415 30.84 2.29 8.72
C LYS A 415 31.72 3.53 8.87
N TRP A 416 31.46 4.54 8.05
CA TRP A 416 32.29 5.75 7.94
C TRP A 416 31.80 6.92 8.78
N LYS A 417 30.72 6.75 9.56
CA LYS A 417 30.12 7.81 10.40
C LYS A 417 29.85 9.10 9.62
N LEU A 418 29.31 8.95 8.41
CA LEU A 418 28.98 10.11 7.57
C LEU A 418 27.70 10.76 8.08
N LYS A 419 27.68 12.09 8.09
CA LYS A 419 26.49 12.88 8.41
C LYS A 419 25.42 12.66 7.35
N ASN A 420 24.24 12.18 7.75
CA ASN A 420 23.11 12.04 6.84
C ASN A 420 22.42 13.40 6.60
N LEU A 421 22.55 13.94 5.39
CA LEU A 421 21.91 15.18 4.95
C LEU A 421 20.72 14.93 4.01
N LEU A 422 20.34 13.66 3.83
CA LEU A 422 19.35 13.25 2.82
C LEU A 422 17.89 13.46 3.26
N ASN A 423 17.68 13.73 4.55
CA ASN A 423 16.37 13.85 5.20
C ASN A 423 16.02 15.28 5.64
N ILE A 424 16.78 16.28 5.19
CA ILE A 424 16.52 17.69 5.49
C ILE A 424 16.00 18.37 4.24
N PHE A 425 14.84 19.02 4.39
CA PHE A 425 14.10 19.63 3.31
C PHE A 425 13.66 21.04 3.67
N VAL A 426 13.42 21.85 2.65
CA VAL A 426 12.90 23.21 2.72
C VAL A 426 11.81 23.41 1.67
N GLU A 427 10.95 24.40 1.91
CA GLU A 427 10.01 24.93 0.93
C GLU A 427 10.62 26.07 0.11
N ASP A 428 11.66 25.77 -0.67
CA ASP A 428 12.30 26.76 -1.51
C ASP A 428 11.75 26.73 -2.95
N GLU A 429 11.78 27.88 -3.62
CA GLU A 429 11.49 27.96 -5.05
C GLU A 429 12.65 27.32 -5.81
N SER A 430 12.39 26.19 -6.47
CA SER A 430 13.34 25.67 -7.45
C SER A 430 13.06 26.36 -8.78
N HIS A 431 14.09 26.83 -9.47
CA HIS A 431 13.99 27.51 -10.77
C HIS A 431 13.18 26.72 -11.83
N ASN A 432 12.95 25.42 -11.60
CA ASN A 432 12.28 24.50 -12.52
C ASN A 432 10.90 24.02 -12.03
N ASP A 433 10.35 24.55 -10.91
CA ASP A 433 9.13 23.99 -10.32
C ASP A 433 8.28 24.99 -9.53
N ILE A 434 7.00 25.11 -9.90
CA ILE A 434 6.03 26.10 -9.41
C ILE A 434 4.91 25.43 -8.56
N HIS A 435 5.08 24.16 -8.16
CA HIS A 435 4.00 23.39 -7.53
C HIS A 435 3.93 23.49 -6.00
N LYS A 436 2.75 23.13 -5.45
CA LYS A 436 2.34 23.25 -4.03
C LYS A 436 3.43 22.82 -3.05
N ARG A 437 3.80 23.77 -2.17
CA ARG A 437 4.78 23.61 -1.11
C ARG A 437 4.18 22.75 0.03
N ALA A 438 5.01 22.01 0.75
CA ALA A 438 4.58 21.04 1.77
C ALA A 438 3.66 21.61 2.89
N TYR A 439 4.02 22.69 3.57
CA TYR A 439 3.22 23.36 4.60
C TYR A 439 1.85 23.78 4.04
N GLU A 440 1.80 24.40 2.87
CA GLU A 440 0.52 24.77 2.22
C GLU A 440 -0.29 23.53 1.85
N ALA A 441 0.35 22.54 1.20
CA ALA A 441 -0.28 21.31 0.77
C ALA A 441 -0.89 20.53 1.94
N TYR A 442 -0.23 20.54 3.09
CA TYR A 442 -0.64 19.85 4.31
C TYR A 442 -1.47 20.73 5.26
N GLY A 443 -1.56 22.03 5.01
CA GLY A 443 -2.30 22.98 5.83
C GLY A 443 -1.67 23.20 7.21
N ILE A 444 -0.35 23.26 7.26
CA ILE A 444 0.45 23.44 8.49
C ILE A 444 0.91 24.89 8.57
N ASP A 445 0.69 25.52 9.72
CA ASP A 445 1.18 26.88 10.01
C ASP A 445 2.70 26.83 10.31
N PRO A 446 3.55 27.51 9.52
CA PRO A 446 5.00 27.57 9.75
C PRO A 446 5.42 28.05 11.14
N LYS A 447 4.61 28.87 11.82
CA LYS A 447 4.92 29.36 13.17
C LYS A 447 4.60 28.36 14.27
N LYS A 448 3.71 27.41 13.99
CA LYS A 448 3.32 26.36 14.94
C LYS A 448 4.13 25.08 14.71
N GLY A 449 4.31 24.73 13.44
CA GLY A 449 4.88 23.45 13.04
C GLY A 449 4.00 22.26 13.43
N ALA A 450 4.47 21.05 13.12
CA ALA A 450 3.79 19.80 13.47
C ALA A 450 4.75 18.61 13.35
N ILE A 451 4.43 17.51 14.03
CA ILE A 451 5.07 16.20 13.84
C ILE A 451 4.02 15.26 13.27
N VAL A 452 4.28 14.71 12.08
CA VAL A 452 3.44 13.68 11.47
C VAL A 452 4.13 12.34 11.64
N VAL A 453 3.51 11.44 12.40
CA VAL A 453 3.97 10.05 12.54
C VAL A 453 3.37 9.23 11.41
N VAL A 454 4.22 8.70 10.55
CA VAL A 454 3.84 7.89 9.39
C VAL A 454 4.37 6.46 9.56
N ARG A 455 3.48 5.50 9.33
CA ARG A 455 3.77 4.06 9.41
C ARG A 455 4.73 3.60 8.30
N PRO A 456 5.34 2.41 8.43
CA PRO A 456 6.15 1.85 7.35
C PRO A 456 5.37 1.54 6.06
N ASP A 457 4.05 1.36 6.15
CA ASP A 457 3.14 1.25 5.01
C ASP A 457 2.60 2.62 4.52
N GLN A 458 3.24 3.69 4.99
CA GLN A 458 3.04 5.08 4.57
C GLN A 458 1.67 5.70 4.94
N TYR A 459 0.92 5.09 5.85
CA TYR A 459 -0.30 5.66 6.45
C TYR A 459 0.01 6.58 7.63
N ILE A 460 -0.74 7.67 7.77
CA ILE A 460 -0.63 8.59 8.91
C ILE A 460 -1.17 7.88 10.15
N ALA A 461 -0.32 7.66 11.14
CA ALA A 461 -0.70 7.10 12.44
C ALA A 461 -1.16 8.18 13.41
N ARG A 462 -0.51 9.35 13.39
CA ARG A 462 -0.72 10.43 14.37
C ARG A 462 -0.19 11.76 13.85
N VAL A 463 -0.76 12.88 14.31
CA VAL A 463 -0.19 14.22 14.13
C VAL A 463 -0.21 14.94 15.48
N ASP A 464 0.91 15.54 15.87
CA ASP A 464 1.08 16.23 17.15
C ASP A 464 1.77 17.59 16.98
N PRO A 465 1.54 18.55 17.90
CA PRO A 465 2.37 19.75 18.01
C PRO A 465 3.84 19.42 18.34
N LEU A 466 4.75 20.35 18.03
CA LEU A 466 6.20 20.15 18.25
C LEU A 466 6.60 19.94 19.72
N ASP A 467 5.79 20.41 20.68
CA ASP A 467 6.04 20.29 22.12
C ASP A 467 5.40 19.04 22.76
N HIS A 468 4.74 18.19 21.97
CA HIS A 468 4.04 16.98 22.43
C HIS A 468 4.82 15.68 22.14
N ALA A 469 6.16 15.73 22.07
CA ALA A 469 7.00 14.55 21.83
C ALA A 469 6.80 13.42 22.86
N HIS A 470 6.41 13.75 24.10
CA HIS A 470 6.06 12.77 25.12
C HIS A 470 4.87 11.89 24.71
N CYS A 471 3.87 12.43 24.01
CA CYS A 471 2.75 11.66 23.48
C CYS A 471 3.20 10.64 22.43
N ILE A 472 4.19 11.00 21.60
CA ILE A 472 4.77 10.12 20.59
C ILE A 472 5.50 8.95 21.28
N ASN A 473 6.24 9.23 22.37
CA ASN A 473 6.88 8.18 23.16
C ASN A 473 5.88 7.23 23.80
N SER A 474 4.80 7.75 24.40
CA SER A 474 3.72 6.92 24.95
C SER A 474 3.02 6.08 23.88
N PHE A 475 2.79 6.64 22.69
CA PHE A 475 2.20 5.92 21.55
C PHE A 475 3.06 4.72 21.15
N PHE A 476 4.35 4.93 20.93
CA PHE A 476 5.28 3.86 20.58
C PHE A 476 5.47 2.84 21.71
N GLY A 477 5.51 3.28 22.96
CA GLY A 477 5.60 2.41 24.14
C GLY A 477 4.39 1.48 24.32
N GLY A 478 3.26 1.76 23.66
CA GLY A 478 2.08 0.90 23.70
C GLY A 478 2.22 -0.40 22.90
N PHE A 479 3.19 -0.51 21.97
CA PHE A 479 3.31 -1.69 21.11
C PHE A 479 4.73 -2.10 20.75
N LEU A 480 5.69 -1.18 20.80
CA LEU A 480 7.11 -1.49 20.60
C LEU A 480 7.72 -2.06 21.87
N LYS A 481 8.62 -3.02 21.69
CA LYS A 481 9.38 -3.60 22.79
C LYS A 481 10.63 -2.78 23.04
N LYS A 482 10.92 -2.58 24.32
CA LYS A 482 12.25 -2.12 24.72
C LYS A 482 13.23 -3.27 24.47
N PRO A 483 14.30 -3.03 23.73
CA PRO A 483 15.37 -3.99 23.54
C PRO A 483 15.96 -4.40 24.90
N ASN A 484 16.30 -5.67 25.04
CA ASN A 484 16.86 -6.23 26.28
C ASN A 484 18.32 -5.85 26.48
#